data_AF-A0A0F7FSP2-F1
#
_entry.id   AF-A0A0F7FSP2-F1
#
_cell.length_a   1.000
_cell.length_b   1.000
_cell.length_c   1.000
_cell.angle_alpha   90.00
_cell.angle_beta   90.00
_cell.angle_gamma   90.00
#
_symmetry.space_group_name_H-M   'P 1'
#
loop_
_entity.id
_entity.type
_entity.pdbx_description
1 polymer ?
#
loop_
_entity_poly.entity_id
_entity_poly.type
_entity_poly.pdbx_seq_one_letter_code
_entity_poly.pdbx_strand_id
1 'polypeptide(L)'
;MMANIQSDIGRVTARDDSPDDSELPLRESTEIQGDILAGFKKDHVRLLMLRFGDRRQAREWLGRLRHRISTTAEVTAFNESFSRARRTAEGADPLHAAAVWRGVSLTYPGLAELIGGDPLTDVPAGSTQEALAQGCARRKELLGDTGESDPAHWLFGAGHQEPVHAVLTLAADRPGELRAAVEEERAACERHKVFLVFEQRAATLPGARRGQEHFGFRDGISQPGVRGFDAPDPQDPVHQKGKPGTRLIAAGEFLIGRAPDHRVVTWLPGWMRDGTFQVVRRLAQDVEGWWEQAEEHVRALRAVGAAPPCATKEWMAARMMGRWPSGTPLPHSPDRDTPLPPCASPTNDVSFGDDLDGRVTPLFSHLRKTNPRDGLKATEDDKEALAQEGILDGRRVMRRGIPFGPTAEAGGRDAARGLLFISYQSDLIAQFEFIQRTWVEAGDFPERESPVGRDPVIGGEGTGSFPVGESGHHRLDFKKFVRTEGALYTFVPSLSALKWLAEGVIPVGGGPLEDQRYTAPLTLRRGEVISSGKARLRFQESGDLTVHDEGEHERWRSTTDSGAVLAQFRPSGELALLSEEGEAIWATPTAGHPGAVLTARTTGDVEIRSAEGELLWHTDTAH
;
A
#
# COMPACT_ATOMS: atom_id res chain seq x y z
N MET A 1 -10.09 -20.82 -63.31
CA MET A 1 -8.80 -21.08 -62.63
C MET A 1 -8.26 -19.74 -62.18
N MET A 2 -8.76 -19.22 -61.05
CA MET A 2 -8.36 -17.93 -60.49
C MET A 2 -7.88 -18.18 -59.07
N ALA A 3 -6.63 -17.77 -58.80
CA ALA A 3 -6.04 -17.75 -57.47
C ALA A 3 -6.24 -16.36 -56.87
N ASN A 4 -6.71 -16.30 -55.63
CA ASN A 4 -6.80 -15.08 -54.85
C ASN A 4 -6.00 -15.29 -53.56
N ILE A 5 -4.97 -14.46 -53.37
CA ILE A 5 -4.13 -14.39 -52.17
C ILE A 5 -4.68 -13.20 -51.38
N GLN A 6 -5.20 -13.45 -50.17
CA GLN A 6 -5.49 -12.41 -49.19
C GLN A 6 -4.89 -12.82 -47.85
N SER A 7 -4.07 -11.92 -47.33
CA SER A 7 -3.19 -12.04 -46.18
C SER A 7 -3.94 -12.00 -44.84
N ASP A 8 -3.57 -12.92 -43.97
CA ASP A 8 -4.02 -13.08 -42.59
C ASP A 8 -3.77 -11.83 -41.72
N ILE A 9 -4.86 -11.22 -41.27
CA ILE A 9 -4.89 -10.36 -40.09
C ILE A 9 -5.27 -11.28 -38.92
N GLY A 10 -4.26 -11.68 -38.15
CA GLY A 10 -4.42 -12.58 -37.01
C GLY A 10 -5.25 -11.96 -35.89
N ARG A 11 -6.41 -12.57 -35.61
CA ARG A 11 -7.17 -12.44 -34.37
C ARG A 11 -6.26 -12.72 -33.17
N VAL A 12 -5.99 -11.72 -32.34
CA VAL A 12 -5.63 -11.95 -30.94
C VAL A 12 -6.93 -12.15 -30.19
N THR A 13 -7.39 -13.40 -30.14
CA THR A 13 -8.40 -13.84 -29.17
C THR A 13 -7.77 -13.71 -27.77
N ALA A 14 -8.46 -13.01 -26.86
CA ALA A 14 -8.17 -13.07 -25.44
C ALA A 14 -8.07 -14.54 -25.02
N ARG A 15 -6.88 -14.97 -24.60
CA ARG A 15 -6.77 -16.22 -23.85
C ARG A 15 -7.45 -15.98 -22.52
N ASP A 16 -8.36 -16.89 -22.19
CA ASP A 16 -8.74 -17.15 -20.80
C ASP A 16 -7.51 -17.72 -20.11
N ASP A 17 -6.65 -16.82 -19.61
CA ASP A 17 -5.46 -17.10 -18.79
C ASP A 17 -5.88 -17.09 -17.31
N SER A 18 -6.99 -17.74 -16.94
CA SER A 18 -7.19 -18.09 -15.54
C SER A 18 -6.06 -19.09 -15.18
N PRO A 19 -5.08 -18.70 -14.34
CA PRO A 19 -4.01 -19.62 -13.97
C PRO A 19 -4.67 -20.82 -13.31
N ASP A 20 -4.14 -22.02 -13.56
CA ASP A 20 -4.32 -23.09 -12.59
C ASP A 20 -3.80 -22.53 -11.26
N ASP A 21 -4.69 -22.27 -10.29
CA ASP A 21 -4.34 -21.71 -8.97
C ASP A 21 -3.36 -22.61 -8.18
N SER A 22 -3.05 -23.81 -8.70
CA SER A 22 -1.97 -24.66 -8.22
C SER A 22 -0.57 -24.24 -8.73
N GLU A 23 -0.46 -23.55 -9.86
CA GLU A 23 0.78 -22.93 -10.33
C GLU A 23 0.99 -21.58 -9.63
N LEU A 24 2.19 -21.36 -9.08
CA LEU A 24 2.56 -20.13 -8.37
C LEU A 24 3.57 -19.31 -9.20
N PRO A 25 3.20 -18.81 -10.39
CA PRO A 25 4.14 -18.27 -11.36
C PRO A 25 4.90 -17.03 -10.86
N LEU A 26 4.33 -16.29 -9.91
CA LEU A 26 5.02 -15.12 -9.35
C LEU A 26 6.21 -15.50 -8.48
N ARG A 27 6.25 -16.72 -7.93
CA ARG A 27 7.40 -17.21 -7.13
C ARG A 27 8.67 -17.32 -7.95
N GLU A 28 8.54 -17.57 -9.25
CA GLU A 28 9.64 -17.75 -10.19
C GLU A 28 9.98 -16.48 -10.97
N SER A 29 9.35 -15.35 -10.63
CA SER A 29 9.55 -14.10 -11.34
C SER A 29 10.97 -13.56 -11.20
N THR A 30 11.62 -13.37 -12.34
CA THR A 30 12.90 -12.68 -12.51
C THR A 30 12.73 -11.20 -12.84
N GLU A 31 11.49 -10.74 -13.07
CA GLU A 31 11.17 -9.35 -13.39
C GLU A 31 10.87 -8.50 -12.15
N ILE A 32 10.38 -9.10 -11.07
CA ILE A 32 9.92 -8.40 -9.87
C ILE A 32 11.05 -8.36 -8.83
N GLN A 33 11.38 -7.18 -8.29
CA GLN A 33 12.36 -7.06 -7.21
C GLN A 33 11.91 -7.80 -5.94
N GLY A 34 12.83 -8.52 -5.30
CA GLY A 34 12.48 -9.56 -4.32
C GLY A 34 11.94 -9.05 -2.98
N ASP A 35 12.14 -7.78 -2.63
CA ASP A 35 11.57 -7.24 -1.38
C ASP A 35 10.05 -7.01 -1.47
N ILE A 36 9.51 -6.95 -2.69
CA ILE A 36 8.09 -6.72 -2.96
C ILE A 36 7.27 -7.91 -2.46
N LEU A 37 7.29 -9.05 -3.16
CA LEU A 37 6.46 -10.22 -2.82
C LEU A 37 7.12 -11.11 -1.75
N ALA A 38 8.38 -11.52 -1.96
CA ALA A 38 9.04 -12.48 -1.08
C ALA A 38 9.50 -11.87 0.26
N GLY A 39 9.95 -10.61 0.20
CA GLY A 39 10.51 -9.86 1.32
C GLY A 39 11.93 -10.32 1.66
N PHE A 40 12.85 -9.36 1.85
CA PHE A 40 14.25 -9.66 2.16
C PHE A 40 14.43 -10.37 3.51
N LYS A 41 13.60 -10.04 4.51
CA LYS A 41 13.55 -10.70 5.84
C LYS A 41 14.93 -10.84 6.50
N LYS A 42 15.67 -9.73 6.57
CA LYS A 42 17.02 -9.66 7.14
C LYS A 42 17.08 -8.86 8.44
N ASP A 43 18.04 -9.22 9.29
CA ASP A 43 18.24 -8.58 10.58
C ASP A 43 18.86 -7.18 10.48
N HIS A 44 19.54 -6.86 9.37
CA HIS A 44 20.19 -5.56 9.19
C HIS A 44 19.83 -4.96 7.84
N VAL A 45 19.42 -3.69 7.85
CA VAL A 45 19.05 -2.92 6.65
C VAL A 45 19.77 -1.58 6.63
N ARG A 46 20.17 -1.15 5.44
CA ARG A 46 20.68 0.18 5.14
C ARG A 46 19.90 0.73 3.96
N LEU A 47 19.32 1.90 4.13
CA LEU A 47 18.82 2.68 3.00
C LEU A 47 19.83 3.79 2.69
N LEU A 48 20.28 3.83 1.44
CA LEU A 48 21.04 4.96 0.92
C LEU A 48 20.09 5.81 0.08
N MET A 49 19.81 7.02 0.53
CA MET A 49 19.04 8.00 -0.22
C MET A 49 20.02 8.79 -1.08
N LEU A 50 19.86 8.68 -2.40
CA LEU A 50 20.85 9.09 -3.38
C LEU A 50 20.31 10.20 -4.26
N ARG A 51 21.18 11.14 -4.63
CA ARG A 51 20.94 12.17 -5.64
C ARG A 51 21.84 11.93 -6.84
N PHE A 52 21.31 12.11 -8.04
CA PHE A 52 22.09 12.04 -9.27
C PHE A 52 22.77 13.37 -9.55
N GLY A 53 24.06 13.33 -9.91
CA GLY A 53 24.80 14.51 -10.34
C GLY A 53 24.71 14.80 -11.83
N ASP A 54 24.60 13.76 -12.65
CA ASP A 54 24.54 13.84 -14.11
C ASP A 54 23.74 12.65 -14.66
N ARG A 55 22.81 12.92 -15.58
CA ARG A 55 21.96 11.92 -16.23
C ARG A 55 22.73 10.74 -16.82
N ARG A 56 23.79 11.00 -17.60
CA ARG A 56 24.53 9.94 -18.29
C ARG A 56 25.17 9.01 -17.28
N GLN A 57 25.84 9.56 -16.27
CA GLN A 57 26.48 8.74 -15.24
C GLN A 57 25.46 8.05 -14.32
N ALA A 58 24.31 8.67 -14.04
CA ALA A 58 23.22 8.02 -13.31
C ALA A 58 22.69 6.78 -14.06
N ARG A 59 22.52 6.90 -15.38
CA ARG A 59 22.17 5.76 -16.26
C ARG A 59 23.24 4.68 -16.27
N GLU A 60 24.53 5.05 -16.34
CA GLU A 60 25.65 4.10 -16.26
C GLU A 60 25.69 3.38 -14.90
N TRP A 61 25.47 4.09 -13.80
CA TRP A 61 25.35 3.52 -12.46
C TRP A 61 24.19 2.53 -12.38
N LEU A 62 23.01 2.91 -12.86
CA LEU A 62 21.82 2.06 -12.86
C LEU A 62 22.03 0.81 -13.71
N GLY A 63 22.68 0.96 -14.87
CA GLY A 63 23.03 -0.13 -15.77
C GLY A 63 23.95 -1.17 -15.14
N ARG A 64 24.84 -0.76 -14.22
CA ARG A 64 25.66 -1.68 -13.42
C ARG A 64 24.89 -2.25 -12.22
N LEU A 65 24.12 -1.42 -11.52
CA LEU A 65 23.39 -1.81 -10.34
C LEU A 65 22.35 -2.90 -10.64
N ARG A 66 21.61 -2.80 -11.76
CA ARG A 66 20.51 -3.71 -12.11
C ARG A 66 20.90 -5.20 -12.10
N HIS A 67 22.17 -5.52 -12.38
CA HIS A 67 22.68 -6.89 -12.39
C HIS A 67 22.90 -7.48 -11.00
N ARG A 68 22.84 -6.66 -9.94
CA ARG A 68 22.98 -7.05 -8.55
C ARG A 68 21.69 -6.90 -7.75
N ILE A 69 20.61 -6.43 -8.40
CA ILE A 69 19.28 -6.33 -7.80
C ILE A 69 18.71 -7.74 -7.63
N SER A 70 18.23 -8.01 -6.43
CA SER A 70 17.70 -9.32 -6.05
C SER A 70 16.26 -9.46 -6.53
N THR A 71 15.95 -10.57 -7.19
CA THR A 71 14.63 -10.86 -7.76
C THR A 71 13.74 -11.65 -6.80
N THR A 72 12.44 -11.68 -7.07
CA THR A 72 11.47 -12.49 -6.31
C THR A 72 11.84 -13.97 -6.35
N ALA A 73 12.29 -14.49 -7.50
CA ALA A 73 12.76 -15.86 -7.63
C ALA A 73 13.91 -16.20 -6.68
N GLU A 74 14.97 -15.39 -6.67
CA GLU A 74 16.16 -15.62 -5.83
C GLU A 74 15.82 -15.55 -4.34
N VAL A 75 15.06 -14.54 -3.93
CA VAL A 75 14.68 -14.33 -2.53
C VAL A 75 13.72 -15.44 -2.06
N THR A 76 12.80 -15.88 -2.91
CA THR A 76 11.88 -16.98 -2.60
C THR A 76 12.63 -18.29 -2.39
N ALA A 77 13.52 -18.66 -3.33
CA ALA A 77 14.32 -19.87 -3.23
C ALA A 77 15.19 -19.87 -1.96
N PHE A 78 15.81 -18.74 -1.63
CA PHE A 78 16.57 -18.59 -0.39
C PHE A 78 15.67 -18.75 0.84
N ASN A 79 14.55 -18.02 0.91
CA ASN A 79 13.63 -18.03 2.05
C ASN A 79 13.08 -19.44 2.34
N GLU A 80 12.78 -20.22 1.30
CA GLU A 80 12.36 -21.61 1.44
C GLU A 80 13.47 -22.50 2.01
N SER A 81 14.69 -22.37 1.46
CA SER A 81 15.85 -23.12 1.95
C SER A 81 16.16 -22.81 3.41
N PHE A 82 16.13 -21.52 3.79
CA PHE A 82 16.35 -21.04 5.14
C PHE A 82 15.27 -21.56 6.09
N SER A 83 14.00 -21.47 5.70
CA SER A 83 12.87 -21.94 6.51
C SER A 83 12.92 -23.46 6.72
N ARG A 84 13.30 -24.24 5.71
CA ARG A 84 13.52 -25.68 5.84
C ARG A 84 14.65 -25.98 6.84
N ALA A 85 15.80 -25.33 6.68
CA ALA A 85 16.96 -25.55 7.55
C ALA A 85 16.69 -25.14 9.01
N ARG A 86 15.94 -24.05 9.22
CA ARG A 86 15.52 -23.61 10.56
C ARG A 86 14.56 -24.59 11.24
N ARG A 87 13.62 -25.20 10.48
CA ARG A 87 12.75 -26.26 11.02
C ARG A 87 13.53 -27.49 11.45
N THR A 88 14.57 -27.88 10.69
CA THR A 88 15.45 -29.00 11.06
C THR A 88 16.37 -28.69 12.24
N ALA A 89 16.60 -27.41 12.55
CA ALA A 89 17.45 -26.94 13.64
C ALA A 89 16.64 -26.43 14.85
N GLU A 90 15.41 -26.92 15.04
CA GLU A 90 14.54 -26.57 16.18
C GLU A 90 14.31 -25.05 16.38
N GLY A 91 14.37 -24.28 15.29
CA GLY A 91 14.15 -22.84 15.32
C GLY A 91 15.41 -21.98 15.40
N ALA A 92 16.60 -22.58 15.51
CA ALA A 92 17.87 -21.87 15.41
C ALA A 92 18.14 -21.41 13.97
N ASP A 93 18.70 -20.21 13.82
CA ASP A 93 19.03 -19.67 12.49
C ASP A 93 20.22 -20.48 11.89
N PRO A 94 20.14 -20.91 10.62
CA PRO A 94 21.17 -21.76 10.02
C PRO A 94 22.51 -21.03 9.87
N LEU A 95 23.59 -21.57 10.46
CA LEU A 95 24.91 -20.93 10.51
C LEU A 95 25.53 -20.59 9.13
N HIS A 96 25.18 -21.34 8.07
CA HIS A 96 25.74 -21.17 6.73
C HIS A 96 24.79 -20.52 5.71
N ALA A 97 23.57 -20.13 6.10
CA ALA A 97 22.62 -19.48 5.22
C ALA A 97 22.59 -17.97 5.47
N ALA A 98 23.45 -17.23 4.76
CA ALA A 98 23.45 -15.77 4.76
C ALA A 98 23.37 -15.22 3.34
N ALA A 99 22.70 -14.09 3.17
CA ALA A 99 22.59 -13.40 1.90
C ALA A 99 22.64 -11.88 2.09
N VAL A 100 23.14 -11.19 1.05
CA VAL A 100 23.02 -9.75 0.90
C VAL A 100 22.05 -9.48 -0.25
N TRP A 101 20.93 -8.84 0.08
CA TRP A 101 19.93 -8.44 -0.89
C TRP A 101 20.01 -6.96 -1.24
N ARG A 102 19.68 -6.64 -2.49
CA ARG A 102 19.67 -5.27 -3.01
C ARG A 102 18.36 -5.01 -3.73
N GLY A 103 17.75 -3.87 -3.43
CA GLY A 103 16.58 -3.34 -4.13
C GLY A 103 16.76 -1.85 -4.40
N VAL A 104 16.13 -1.33 -5.45
CA VAL A 104 16.19 0.09 -5.80
C VAL A 104 14.81 0.63 -6.17
N SER A 105 14.50 1.81 -5.65
CA SER A 105 13.32 2.58 -5.99
C SER A 105 13.71 4.01 -6.38
N LEU A 106 12.86 4.67 -7.16
CA LEU A 106 13.11 5.97 -7.77
C LEU A 106 11.98 6.93 -7.41
N THR A 107 12.30 8.13 -6.92
CA THR A 107 11.31 9.20 -6.75
C THR A 107 10.92 9.77 -8.11
N TYR A 108 9.84 10.57 -8.18
CA TYR A 108 9.47 11.26 -9.41
C TYR A 108 10.61 12.13 -9.98
N PRO A 109 11.32 12.97 -9.19
CA PRO A 109 12.50 13.69 -9.69
C PRO A 109 13.63 12.78 -10.18
N GLY A 110 13.82 11.62 -9.54
CA GLY A 110 14.83 10.65 -9.99
C GLY A 110 14.49 10.00 -11.32
N LEU A 111 13.21 9.63 -11.52
CA LEU A 111 12.71 9.17 -12.81
C LEU A 111 12.85 10.26 -13.88
N ALA A 112 12.48 11.51 -13.55
CA ALA A 112 12.57 12.63 -14.46
C ALA A 112 14.02 12.91 -14.90
N GLU A 113 14.99 12.82 -13.98
CA GLU A 113 16.40 12.97 -14.29
C GLU A 113 16.91 11.85 -15.21
N LEU A 114 16.53 10.60 -14.93
CA LEU A 114 16.92 9.44 -15.74
C LEU A 114 16.30 9.45 -17.13
N ILE A 115 15.04 9.88 -17.29
CA ILE A 115 14.35 9.96 -18.58
C ILE A 115 14.81 11.20 -19.34
N GLY A 116 14.94 12.31 -18.64
CA GLY A 116 15.36 13.60 -19.15
C GLY A 116 14.25 14.63 -19.34
N GLY A 117 13.15 14.42 -18.64
CA GLY A 117 11.90 15.18 -18.65
C GLY A 117 10.87 14.41 -17.83
N ASP A 118 9.63 14.88 -17.79
CA ASP A 118 8.61 14.24 -16.95
C ASP A 118 8.42 12.76 -17.32
N PRO A 119 8.35 11.84 -16.33
CA PRO A 119 8.15 10.42 -16.57
C PRO A 119 6.73 10.08 -17.04
N LEU A 120 5.76 10.95 -16.80
CA LEU A 120 4.33 10.75 -17.03
C LEU A 120 3.73 12.03 -17.60
N THR A 121 3.10 11.96 -18.78
CA THR A 121 2.32 13.09 -19.33
C THR A 121 0.91 13.14 -18.78
N ASP A 122 0.28 11.97 -18.60
CA ASP A 122 -1.06 11.90 -18.01
C ASP A 122 -0.98 11.82 -16.48
N VAL A 123 -1.40 12.90 -15.84
CA VAL A 123 -1.44 13.03 -14.38
C VAL A 123 -2.82 13.58 -13.98
N PRO A 124 -3.85 12.72 -13.90
CA PRO A 124 -5.18 13.16 -13.46
C PRO A 124 -5.16 13.65 -12.01
N ALA A 125 -5.94 14.67 -11.70
CA ALA A 125 -6.12 15.11 -10.31
C ALA A 125 -6.74 14.00 -9.45
N GLY A 126 -6.22 13.81 -8.24
CA GLY A 126 -6.64 12.77 -7.29
C GLY A 126 -6.08 11.37 -7.58
N SER A 127 -5.12 11.23 -8.50
CA SER A 127 -4.57 9.94 -8.94
C SER A 127 -3.26 9.55 -8.23
N THR A 128 -2.88 8.27 -8.34
CA THR A 128 -1.58 7.79 -7.87
C THR A 128 -0.40 8.43 -8.63
N GLN A 129 -0.59 8.80 -9.91
CA GLN A 129 0.39 9.55 -10.69
C GLN A 129 0.65 10.92 -10.05
N GLU A 130 -0.43 11.62 -9.67
CA GLU A 130 -0.33 12.91 -9.00
C GLU A 130 0.36 12.76 -7.64
N ALA A 131 -0.03 11.75 -6.85
CA ALA A 131 0.59 11.48 -5.56
C ALA A 131 2.11 11.26 -5.70
N LEU A 132 2.54 10.43 -6.66
CA LEU A 132 3.95 10.20 -6.94
C LEU A 132 4.66 11.48 -7.37
N ALA A 133 4.05 12.28 -8.25
CA ALA A 133 4.61 13.53 -8.75
C ALA A 133 4.78 14.60 -7.66
N GLN A 134 3.80 14.72 -6.76
CA GLN A 134 3.82 15.66 -5.65
C GLN A 134 4.79 15.24 -4.53
N GLY A 135 4.87 13.94 -4.24
CA GLY A 135 5.65 13.38 -3.12
C GLY A 135 5.07 13.70 -1.74
N CYS A 136 5.55 13.01 -0.70
CA CYS A 136 4.96 13.05 0.65
C CYS A 136 4.89 14.46 1.26
N ALA A 137 5.90 15.30 1.07
CA ALA A 137 5.96 16.63 1.69
C ALA A 137 4.81 17.55 1.26
N ARG A 138 4.34 17.44 0.01
CA ARG A 138 3.17 18.16 -0.49
C ARG A 138 1.85 17.55 0.00
N ARG A 139 1.87 16.27 0.37
CA ARG A 139 0.72 15.48 0.85
C ARG A 139 0.53 15.57 2.36
N LYS A 140 1.35 16.37 3.07
CA LYS A 140 1.49 16.36 4.54
C LYS A 140 0.17 16.46 5.31
N GLU A 141 -0.77 17.28 4.84
CA GLU A 141 -2.05 17.52 5.52
C GLU A 141 -2.91 16.26 5.53
N LEU A 142 -2.90 15.51 4.42
CA LEU A 142 -3.64 14.26 4.28
C LEU A 142 -3.00 13.13 5.08
N LEU A 143 -1.69 13.23 5.31
CA LEU A 143 -0.91 12.22 6.02
C LEU A 143 -0.81 12.48 7.53
N GLY A 144 -1.38 13.56 8.05
CA GLY A 144 -1.25 13.93 9.47
C GLY A 144 0.14 14.45 9.86
N ASP A 145 0.95 14.86 8.87
CA ASP A 145 2.32 15.36 9.06
C ASP A 145 2.32 16.86 9.35
N THR A 146 1.85 17.18 10.56
CA THR A 146 1.76 18.52 11.12
C THR A 146 2.56 18.62 12.42
N GLY A 147 2.74 19.85 12.93
CA GLY A 147 3.49 20.11 14.17
C GLY A 147 4.92 19.62 14.05
N GLU A 148 5.40 18.82 15.01
CA GLU A 148 6.75 18.27 14.96
C GLU A 148 6.98 17.27 13.81
N SER A 149 5.91 16.70 13.24
CA SER A 149 5.98 15.85 12.03
C SER A 149 5.97 16.66 10.74
N ASP A 150 5.89 18.00 10.78
CA ASP A 150 5.86 18.82 9.56
C ASP A 150 7.14 18.62 8.73
N PRO A 151 7.05 18.59 7.38
CA PRO A 151 8.22 18.53 6.51
C PRO A 151 9.30 19.58 6.78
N ALA A 152 8.97 20.70 7.42
CA ALA A 152 9.96 21.68 7.90
C ALA A 152 11.01 21.09 8.87
N HIS A 153 10.70 19.98 9.54
CA HIS A 153 11.56 19.31 10.53
C HIS A 153 12.15 17.98 10.03
N TRP A 154 11.81 17.55 8.81
CA TRP A 154 12.29 16.26 8.29
C TRP A 154 13.80 16.27 8.05
N LEU A 155 14.39 15.07 8.08
CA LEU A 155 15.79 14.81 7.76
C LEU A 155 16.02 14.57 6.26
N PHE A 156 14.99 14.14 5.54
CA PHE A 156 15.00 13.94 4.10
C PHE A 156 13.57 14.04 3.51
N GLY A 157 13.48 14.28 2.21
CA GLY A 157 12.21 14.25 1.46
C GLY A 157 11.41 15.55 1.50
N ALA A 158 11.87 16.58 2.21
CA ALA A 158 11.24 17.89 2.20
C ALA A 158 11.72 18.76 1.03
N GLY A 159 10.84 19.62 0.50
CA GLY A 159 11.14 20.43 -0.70
C GLY A 159 12.23 21.50 -0.53
N HIS A 160 12.65 21.80 0.70
CA HIS A 160 13.74 22.73 0.99
C HIS A 160 15.11 22.03 1.08
N GLN A 161 15.17 20.71 0.92
CA GLN A 161 16.36 19.89 1.05
C GLN A 161 16.90 19.47 -0.31
N GLU A 162 18.09 18.85 -0.34
CA GLU A 162 18.55 18.19 -1.55
C GLU A 162 17.56 17.09 -1.98
N PRO A 163 17.19 17.02 -3.28
CA PRO A 163 16.25 16.03 -3.74
C PRO A 163 16.85 14.63 -3.62
N VAL A 164 16.06 13.71 -3.07
CA VAL A 164 16.35 12.28 -3.17
C VAL A 164 15.84 11.80 -4.53
N HIS A 165 16.70 11.23 -5.35
CA HIS A 165 16.37 10.66 -6.65
C HIS A 165 16.15 9.14 -6.58
N ALA A 166 16.92 8.44 -5.75
CA ALA A 166 16.81 7.00 -5.59
C ALA A 166 16.95 6.57 -4.12
N VAL A 167 16.31 5.46 -3.77
CA VAL A 167 16.55 4.75 -2.51
C VAL A 167 17.14 3.39 -2.84
N LEU A 168 18.38 3.17 -2.43
CA LEU A 168 19.04 1.87 -2.52
C LEU A 168 18.88 1.13 -1.18
N THR A 169 18.13 0.04 -1.20
CA THR A 169 17.92 -0.84 -0.05
C THR A 169 18.95 -1.95 -0.07
N LEU A 170 19.76 -2.02 0.98
CA LEU A 170 20.72 -3.09 1.23
C LEU A 170 20.30 -3.84 2.50
N ALA A 171 20.15 -5.16 2.42
CA ALA A 171 19.70 -5.97 3.54
C ALA A 171 20.59 -7.20 3.69
N ALA A 172 21.04 -7.52 4.91
CA ALA A 172 21.86 -8.71 5.13
C ALA A 172 21.65 -9.32 6.52
N ASP A 173 21.92 -10.62 6.64
CA ASP A 173 21.88 -11.34 7.92
C ASP A 173 23.04 -10.92 8.84
N ARG A 174 24.20 -10.53 8.27
CA ARG A 174 25.40 -10.21 9.04
C ARG A 174 25.81 -8.74 8.89
N PRO A 175 26.15 -8.04 10.00
CA PRO A 175 26.61 -6.65 9.95
C PRO A 175 27.87 -6.46 9.10
N GLY A 176 28.79 -7.44 9.11
CA GLY A 176 30.03 -7.38 8.34
C GLY A 176 29.80 -7.40 6.83
N GLU A 177 28.94 -8.30 6.36
CA GLU A 177 28.55 -8.41 4.95
C GLU A 177 27.79 -7.16 4.49
N LEU A 178 26.89 -6.63 5.32
CA LEU A 178 26.18 -5.38 5.02
C LEU A 178 27.14 -4.19 4.89
N ARG A 179 28.13 -4.07 5.80
CA ARG A 179 29.14 -3.01 5.70
C ARG A 179 29.93 -3.13 4.40
N ALA A 180 30.40 -4.33 4.04
CA ALA A 180 31.13 -4.54 2.80
C ALA A 180 30.29 -4.16 1.57
N ALA A 181 29.01 -4.54 1.55
CA ALA A 181 28.10 -4.17 0.47
C ALA A 181 27.86 -2.65 0.40
N VAL A 182 27.66 -1.98 1.54
CA VAL A 182 27.52 -0.50 1.58
C VAL A 182 28.75 0.18 1.01
N GLU A 183 29.96 -0.23 1.40
CA GLU A 183 31.20 0.36 0.88
C GLU A 183 31.37 0.13 -0.63
N GLU A 184 30.99 -1.06 -1.13
CA GLU A 184 30.96 -1.35 -2.56
C GLU A 184 30.01 -0.40 -3.31
N GLU A 185 28.80 -0.18 -2.78
CA GLU A 185 27.83 0.74 -3.38
C GLU A 185 28.26 2.20 -3.29
N ARG A 186 28.90 2.62 -2.20
CA ARG A 186 29.47 3.98 -2.07
C ARG A 186 30.54 4.24 -3.13
N ALA A 187 31.48 3.31 -3.29
CA ALA A 187 32.51 3.40 -4.32
C ALA A 187 31.91 3.37 -5.74
N ALA A 188 30.81 2.64 -5.95
CA ALA A 188 30.08 2.70 -7.22
C ALA A 188 29.40 4.06 -7.44
N CYS A 189 28.76 4.63 -6.41
CA CYS A 189 28.12 5.93 -6.47
C CYS A 189 29.12 7.05 -6.78
N GLU A 190 30.24 7.12 -6.06
CA GLU A 190 31.30 8.12 -6.26
C GLU A 190 31.84 8.11 -7.69
N ARG A 191 32.13 6.92 -8.24
CA ARG A 191 32.63 6.76 -9.63
C ARG A 191 31.68 7.31 -10.69
N HIS A 192 30.38 7.37 -10.40
CA HIS A 192 29.34 7.81 -11.33
C HIS A 192 28.66 9.11 -10.89
N LYS A 193 29.29 9.89 -9.99
CA LYS A 193 28.73 11.15 -9.46
C LYS A 193 27.28 11.01 -8.96
N VAL A 194 27.00 9.90 -8.29
CA VAL A 194 25.79 9.70 -7.49
C VAL A 194 26.17 10.04 -6.05
N PHE A 195 25.43 10.94 -5.42
CA PHE A 195 25.76 11.50 -4.12
C PHE A 195 24.81 10.98 -3.04
N LEU A 196 25.34 10.70 -1.85
CA LEU A 196 24.51 10.36 -0.70
C LEU A 196 23.87 11.62 -0.12
N VAL A 197 22.55 11.65 -0.04
CA VAL A 197 21.78 12.68 0.66
C VAL A 197 21.58 12.29 2.13
N PHE A 198 21.16 11.05 2.36
CA PHE A 198 20.89 10.55 3.71
C PHE A 198 21.17 9.04 3.79
N GLU A 199 21.63 8.56 4.93
CA GLU A 199 21.79 7.13 5.23
C GLU A 199 20.89 6.77 6.41
N GLN A 200 19.95 5.85 6.20
CA GLN A 200 19.19 5.26 7.30
C GLN A 200 19.76 3.89 7.67
N ARG A 201 20.09 3.74 8.96
CA ARG A 201 20.51 2.49 9.56
C ARG A 201 19.35 1.85 10.30
N ALA A 202 19.02 0.60 9.98
CA ALA A 202 17.99 -0.15 10.68
C ALA A 202 18.46 -1.57 11.00
N ALA A 203 17.91 -2.14 12.07
CA ALA A 203 18.20 -3.49 12.49
C ALA A 203 17.06 -4.03 13.36
N THR A 204 16.90 -5.36 13.36
CA THR A 204 16.07 -6.02 14.37
C THR A 204 16.63 -5.72 15.76
N LEU A 205 15.73 -5.54 16.74
CA LEU A 205 16.15 -5.27 18.11
C LEU A 205 16.88 -6.49 18.70
N PRO A 206 17.90 -6.29 19.55
CA PRO A 206 18.70 -7.38 20.08
C PRO A 206 17.98 -8.19 21.17
N GLY A 207 18.46 -9.40 21.42
CA GLY A 207 18.06 -10.23 22.56
C GLY A 207 16.56 -10.56 22.57
N ALA A 208 15.93 -10.43 23.74
CA ALA A 208 14.52 -10.77 23.95
C ALA A 208 13.54 -9.87 23.17
N ARG A 209 14.00 -8.73 22.64
CA ARG A 209 13.20 -7.80 21.83
C ARG A 209 13.21 -8.14 20.34
N ARG A 210 13.92 -9.20 19.91
CA ARG A 210 13.95 -9.60 18.49
C ARG A 210 12.54 -9.87 17.97
N GLY A 211 12.21 -9.26 16.81
CA GLY A 211 10.88 -9.34 16.20
C GLY A 211 9.85 -8.38 16.80
N GLN A 212 10.26 -7.51 17.72
CA GLN A 212 9.42 -6.43 18.26
C GLN A 212 9.85 -5.06 17.72
N GLU A 213 8.93 -4.11 17.76
CA GLU A 213 9.22 -2.68 17.61
C GLU A 213 9.52 -2.02 18.98
N HIS A 214 9.80 -0.72 19.00
CA HIS A 214 10.33 -0.05 20.19
C HIS A 214 9.32 0.11 21.34
N PHE A 215 8.02 0.20 21.06
CA PHE A 215 6.99 0.14 22.10
C PHE A 215 6.93 -1.24 22.77
N GLY A 216 7.41 -2.31 22.14
CA GLY A 216 7.53 -3.66 22.70
C GLY A 216 6.61 -4.70 22.08
N PHE A 217 5.97 -4.39 20.96
CA PHE A 217 5.00 -5.26 20.30
C PHE A 217 5.65 -6.06 19.20
N ARG A 218 5.32 -7.35 19.11
CA ARG A 218 5.69 -8.16 17.93
C ARG A 218 5.08 -7.55 16.67
N ASP A 219 5.92 -7.26 15.68
CA ASP A 219 5.52 -6.72 14.39
C ASP A 219 5.71 -7.76 13.26
N GLY A 220 5.17 -7.48 12.08
CA GLY A 220 5.31 -8.31 10.89
C GLY A 220 4.39 -9.55 10.87
N ILE A 221 3.44 -9.66 11.81
CA ILE A 221 2.51 -10.80 11.92
C ILE A 221 1.51 -10.82 10.76
N SER A 222 0.73 -9.74 10.61
CA SER A 222 -0.34 -9.65 9.61
C SER A 222 0.17 -9.01 8.34
N GLN A 223 0.30 -9.83 7.29
CA GLN A 223 0.62 -9.45 5.91
C GLN A 223 -0.42 -10.09 5.00
N PRO A 224 -0.82 -9.44 3.88
CA PRO A 224 -1.68 -10.10 2.90
C PRO A 224 -0.93 -11.28 2.26
N GLY A 225 -1.66 -12.36 1.96
CA GLY A 225 -1.19 -13.36 1.00
C GLY A 225 -1.50 -12.87 -0.42
N VAL A 226 -0.75 -13.33 -1.41
CA VAL A 226 -0.90 -12.86 -2.81
C VAL A 226 -1.25 -14.02 -3.74
N ARG A 227 -2.36 -13.90 -4.49
CA ARG A 227 -2.75 -14.90 -5.51
C ARG A 227 -1.67 -15.05 -6.58
N GLY A 228 -1.39 -16.28 -6.99
CA GLY A 228 -0.30 -16.62 -7.90
C GLY A 228 1.11 -16.58 -7.29
N PHE A 229 1.26 -16.24 -6.00
CA PHE A 229 2.53 -16.28 -5.26
C PHE A 229 2.45 -17.19 -4.02
N ASP A 230 1.42 -17.02 -3.20
CA ASP A 230 1.14 -17.84 -2.03
C ASP A 230 0.12 -18.94 -2.35
N ALA A 231 0.38 -20.16 -1.87
CA ALA A 231 -0.51 -21.29 -2.10
C ALA A 231 -1.84 -21.11 -1.35
N PRO A 232 -3.00 -21.37 -2.00
CA PRO A 232 -4.30 -21.42 -1.34
C PRO A 232 -4.40 -22.61 -0.38
N ASP A 233 -5.12 -22.44 0.72
CA ASP A 233 -5.45 -23.55 1.60
C ASP A 233 -6.43 -24.50 0.90
N PRO A 234 -6.17 -25.82 0.86
CA PRO A 234 -7.07 -26.76 0.20
C PRO A 234 -8.49 -26.83 0.80
N GLN A 235 -8.65 -26.44 2.07
CA GLN A 235 -9.95 -26.44 2.76
C GLN A 235 -10.63 -25.07 2.74
N ASP A 236 -9.86 -24.00 2.55
CA ASP A 236 -10.33 -22.62 2.48
C ASP A 236 -9.48 -21.81 1.47
N PRO A 237 -9.78 -21.91 0.16
CA PRO A 237 -8.93 -21.34 -0.90
C PRO A 237 -8.83 -19.82 -0.89
N VAL A 238 -9.69 -19.12 -0.13
CA VAL A 238 -9.62 -17.66 0.04
C VAL A 238 -8.45 -17.29 0.96
N HIS A 239 -7.95 -18.23 1.77
CA HIS A 239 -6.86 -18.03 2.70
C HIS A 239 -5.58 -18.76 2.26
N GLN A 240 -4.44 -18.23 2.71
CA GLN A 240 -3.13 -18.84 2.48
C GLN A 240 -3.00 -20.16 3.25
N LYS A 241 -2.51 -21.19 2.56
CA LYS A 241 -2.21 -22.51 3.12
C LYS A 241 -1.40 -22.43 4.40
N GLY A 242 -1.92 -23.01 5.48
CA GLY A 242 -1.23 -23.07 6.78
C GLY A 242 -1.10 -21.71 7.48
N LYS A 243 -1.83 -20.68 7.04
CA LYS A 243 -1.92 -19.38 7.72
C LYS A 243 -3.37 -18.90 7.84
N PRO A 244 -4.15 -19.46 8.78
CA PRO A 244 -5.52 -19.01 9.05
C PRO A 244 -5.63 -17.49 9.25
N GLY A 245 -6.71 -16.89 8.74
CA GLY A 245 -6.95 -15.44 8.73
C GLY A 245 -6.04 -14.62 7.80
N THR A 246 -5.20 -15.27 6.98
CA THR A 246 -4.37 -14.58 5.97
C THR A 246 -5.00 -14.71 4.59
N ARG A 247 -5.87 -13.76 4.23
CA ARG A 247 -6.55 -13.73 2.92
C ARG A 247 -5.57 -13.60 1.75
N LEU A 248 -5.89 -14.29 0.65
CA LEU A 248 -5.22 -14.17 -0.64
C LEU A 248 -5.86 -13.05 -1.47
N ILE A 249 -5.05 -12.05 -1.77
CA ILE A 249 -5.43 -10.82 -2.46
C ILE A 249 -4.92 -10.88 -3.90
N ALA A 250 -5.66 -10.29 -4.86
CA ALA A 250 -5.18 -10.17 -6.23
C ALA A 250 -3.80 -9.49 -6.32
N ALA A 251 -2.93 -10.03 -7.17
CA ALA A 251 -1.59 -9.48 -7.39
C ALA A 251 -1.62 -8.04 -7.94
N GLY A 252 -2.69 -7.63 -8.64
CA GLY A 252 -2.89 -6.27 -9.11
C GLY A 252 -3.06 -5.23 -8.02
N GLU A 253 -3.30 -5.63 -6.77
CA GLU A 253 -3.28 -4.73 -5.61
C GLU A 253 -1.84 -4.33 -5.21
N PHE A 254 -0.83 -5.07 -5.67
CA PHE A 254 0.58 -4.81 -5.32
C PHE A 254 1.48 -4.53 -6.52
N LEU A 255 1.11 -5.04 -7.69
CA LEU A 255 1.90 -4.95 -8.92
C LEU A 255 1.15 -4.19 -10.01
N ILE A 256 1.82 -3.21 -10.61
CA ILE A 256 1.27 -2.40 -11.69
C ILE A 256 1.08 -3.25 -12.96
N GLY A 257 -0.02 -3.01 -13.68
CA GLY A 257 -0.34 -3.68 -14.95
C GLY A 257 -0.93 -5.09 -14.81
N ARG A 258 -1.41 -5.45 -13.61
CA ARG A 258 -2.21 -6.65 -13.32
C ARG A 258 -3.58 -6.24 -12.81
N ALA A 259 -4.58 -7.11 -12.97
CA ALA A 259 -5.94 -6.81 -12.55
C ALA A 259 -6.06 -6.75 -11.00
N PRO A 260 -6.54 -5.63 -10.43
CA PRO A 260 -6.97 -5.54 -9.04
C PRO A 260 -8.35 -6.23 -8.87
N ASP A 261 -8.79 -6.43 -7.63
CA ASP A 261 -10.07 -7.13 -7.37
C ASP A 261 -11.28 -6.21 -7.59
N HIS A 262 -11.15 -4.92 -7.25
CA HIS A 262 -12.33 -4.10 -6.98
C HIS A 262 -12.24 -2.64 -7.38
N ARG A 263 -11.18 -2.23 -8.07
CA ARG A 263 -11.07 -0.87 -8.62
C ARG A 263 -10.79 -0.91 -10.11
N VAL A 264 -11.07 0.18 -10.79
CA VAL A 264 -10.63 0.34 -12.18
C VAL A 264 -9.11 0.30 -12.21
N VAL A 265 -8.54 -0.42 -13.18
CA VAL A 265 -7.09 -0.40 -13.42
C VAL A 265 -6.69 1.02 -13.79
N THR A 266 -5.89 1.66 -12.95
CA THR A 266 -5.28 2.95 -13.26
C THR A 266 -4.38 2.79 -14.48
N TRP A 267 -4.62 3.60 -15.52
CA TRP A 267 -3.71 3.60 -16.66
C TRP A 267 -2.35 4.13 -16.23
N LEU A 268 -1.32 3.33 -16.47
CA LEU A 268 0.08 3.69 -16.31
C LEU A 268 0.83 3.20 -17.54
N PRO A 269 1.89 3.90 -17.98
CA PRO A 269 2.66 3.46 -19.13
C PRO A 269 3.16 2.01 -18.98
N GLY A 270 3.13 1.25 -20.08
CA GLY A 270 3.45 -0.18 -20.07
C GLY A 270 4.83 -0.52 -19.49
N TRP A 271 5.79 0.42 -19.54
CA TRP A 271 7.11 0.21 -18.95
C TRP A 271 7.10 0.10 -17.42
N MET A 272 6.03 0.55 -16.75
CA MET A 272 5.87 0.46 -15.29
C MET A 272 5.33 -0.90 -14.83
N ARG A 273 4.95 -1.79 -15.75
CA ARG A 273 4.41 -3.12 -15.46
C ARG A 273 5.36 -3.94 -14.58
N ASP A 274 4.77 -4.71 -13.67
CA ASP A 274 5.46 -5.56 -12.69
C ASP A 274 6.34 -4.79 -11.68
N GLY A 275 6.29 -3.45 -11.72
CA GLY A 275 6.74 -2.59 -10.64
C GLY A 275 5.66 -2.35 -9.59
N THR A 276 6.00 -1.54 -8.58
CA THR A 276 5.10 -1.17 -7.48
C THR A 276 5.43 0.23 -6.97
N PHE A 277 4.49 0.92 -6.32
CA PHE A 277 4.84 2.11 -5.55
C PHE A 277 5.36 1.69 -4.17
N GLN A 278 6.37 2.40 -3.69
CA GLN A 278 6.93 2.22 -2.37
C GLN A 278 6.78 3.51 -1.55
N VAL A 279 6.30 3.36 -0.33
CA VAL A 279 6.32 4.39 0.70
C VAL A 279 7.45 4.10 1.66
N VAL A 280 8.29 5.09 1.94
CA VAL A 280 9.32 5.03 2.99
C VAL A 280 9.00 6.12 4.00
N ARG A 281 8.85 5.78 5.28
CA ARG A 281 8.68 6.76 6.37
C ARG A 281 9.62 6.43 7.52
N ARG A 282 10.34 7.45 7.98
CA ARG A 282 11.16 7.35 9.18
C ARG A 282 10.35 7.86 10.36
N LEU A 283 9.83 6.95 11.17
CA LEU A 283 8.90 7.22 12.26
C LEU A 283 9.63 7.13 13.61
N ALA A 284 10.00 8.27 14.19
CA ALA A 284 10.59 8.31 15.52
C ALA A 284 9.53 8.00 16.59
N GLN A 285 9.92 7.25 17.63
CA GLN A 285 9.00 6.75 18.66
C GLN A 285 9.40 7.26 20.06
N ASP A 286 8.48 7.96 20.73
CA ASP A 286 8.59 8.30 22.16
C ASP A 286 8.05 7.14 23.02
N VAL A 287 8.94 6.19 23.31
CA VAL A 287 8.59 4.96 24.05
C VAL A 287 8.16 5.24 25.47
N GLU A 288 8.84 6.16 26.16
CA GLU A 288 8.56 6.45 27.57
C GLU A 288 7.22 7.16 27.71
N GLY A 289 6.98 8.22 26.91
CA GLY A 289 5.72 8.95 26.92
C GLY A 289 4.53 8.06 26.58
N TRP A 290 4.68 7.13 25.64
CA TRP A 290 3.63 6.20 25.26
C TRP A 290 3.21 5.28 26.43
N TRP A 291 4.19 4.71 27.14
CA TRP A 291 3.92 3.86 28.30
C TRP A 291 3.39 4.64 29.51
N GLU A 292 3.84 5.88 29.71
CA GLU A 292 3.31 6.80 30.73
C GLU A 292 1.82 7.11 30.49
N GLN A 293 1.43 7.38 29.23
CA GLN A 293 0.02 7.61 28.89
C GLN A 293 -0.84 6.35 29.08
N ALA A 294 -0.35 5.17 28.70
CA ALA A 294 -1.08 3.93 28.94
C ALA A 294 -1.36 3.71 30.44
N GLU A 295 -0.41 4.05 31.31
CA GLU A 295 -0.60 4.00 32.76
C GLU A 295 -1.58 5.07 33.29
N GLU A 296 -1.56 6.27 32.71
CA GLU A 296 -2.54 7.33 33.00
C GLU A 296 -3.97 6.90 32.64
N HIS A 297 -4.18 6.35 31.45
CA HIS A 297 -5.48 5.85 31.01
C HIS A 297 -6.01 4.72 31.90
N VAL A 298 -5.15 3.80 32.35
CA VAL A 298 -5.55 2.77 33.34
C VAL A 298 -6.05 3.41 34.63
N ARG A 299 -5.36 4.44 35.14
CA ARG A 299 -5.80 5.16 36.35
C ARG A 299 -7.15 5.85 36.13
N ALA A 300 -7.34 6.50 34.99
CA ALA A 300 -8.61 7.15 34.63
C ALA A 300 -9.76 6.14 34.55
N LEU A 301 -9.56 5.01 33.85
CA LEU A 301 -10.58 3.97 33.71
C LEU A 301 -10.91 3.28 35.04
N ARG A 302 -9.92 3.08 35.92
CA ARG A 302 -10.17 2.55 37.29
C ARG A 302 -11.04 3.50 38.11
N ALA A 303 -10.86 4.82 37.99
CA ALA A 303 -11.63 5.81 38.75
C ALA A 303 -13.13 5.77 38.41
N VAL A 304 -13.49 5.31 37.21
CA VAL A 304 -14.87 5.15 36.75
C VAL A 304 -15.34 3.69 36.72
N GLY A 305 -14.58 2.75 37.26
CA GLY A 305 -14.92 1.33 37.29
C GLY A 305 -14.89 0.62 35.93
N ALA A 306 -14.23 1.21 34.93
CA ALA A 306 -14.15 0.70 33.56
C ALA A 306 -12.92 -0.18 33.28
N ALA A 307 -12.03 -0.34 34.25
CA ALA A 307 -10.86 -1.22 34.15
C ALA A 307 -10.92 -2.31 35.22
N PRO A 308 -10.60 -3.58 34.88
CA PRO A 308 -10.55 -4.65 35.86
C PRO A 308 -9.43 -4.40 36.90
N PRO A 309 -9.53 -4.97 38.12
CA PRO A 309 -8.52 -4.77 39.17
C PRO A 309 -7.10 -5.15 38.74
N CYS A 310 -6.96 -6.13 37.84
CA CYS A 310 -5.68 -6.58 37.30
C CYS A 310 -5.17 -5.76 36.10
N ALA A 311 -5.90 -4.75 35.62
CA ALA A 311 -5.49 -3.95 34.46
C ALA A 311 -4.15 -3.26 34.72
N THR A 312 -3.15 -3.50 33.87
CA THR A 312 -1.86 -2.81 33.90
C THR A 312 -1.73 -1.89 32.70
N LYS A 313 -0.64 -1.12 32.59
CA LYS A 313 -0.36 -0.33 31.39
C LYS A 313 -0.31 -1.21 30.13
N GLU A 314 0.17 -2.45 30.22
CA GLU A 314 0.16 -3.44 29.13
C GLU A 314 -1.26 -3.80 28.68
N TRP A 315 -2.23 -3.84 29.60
CA TRP A 315 -3.64 -4.09 29.28
C TRP A 315 -4.26 -2.97 28.44
N MET A 316 -3.90 -1.71 28.72
CA MET A 316 -4.36 -0.56 27.93
C MET A 316 -3.58 -0.45 26.62
N ALA A 317 -2.27 -0.61 26.67
CA ALA A 317 -1.38 -0.66 25.53
C ALA A 317 -1.82 -1.72 24.50
N ALA A 318 -2.26 -2.90 24.97
CA ALA A 318 -2.83 -3.93 24.10
C ALA A 318 -4.11 -3.47 23.40
N ARG A 319 -4.96 -2.68 24.06
CA ARG A 319 -6.20 -2.08 23.52
C ARG A 319 -5.96 -0.91 22.60
N MET A 320 -4.86 -0.19 22.76
CA MET A 320 -4.41 0.82 21.79
C MET A 320 -3.89 0.13 20.52
N MET A 321 -3.23 -1.01 20.65
CA MET A 321 -2.61 -1.72 19.52
C MET A 321 -3.58 -2.67 18.80
N GLY A 322 -4.43 -3.40 19.52
CA GLY A 322 -5.22 -4.54 19.03
C GLY A 322 -4.60 -5.92 19.31
N ARG A 323 -3.41 -5.97 19.92
CA ARG A 323 -2.68 -7.18 20.33
C ARG A 323 -1.89 -6.89 21.59
N TRP A 324 -1.60 -7.92 22.37
CA TRP A 324 -0.62 -7.83 23.46
C TRP A 324 0.82 -7.71 22.94
N PRO A 325 1.77 -7.23 23.77
CA PRO A 325 3.19 -7.16 23.40
C PRO A 325 3.75 -8.49 22.86
N SER A 326 3.30 -9.63 23.39
CA SER A 326 3.68 -10.97 22.90
C SER A 326 3.25 -11.28 21.47
N GLY A 327 2.34 -10.48 20.88
CA GLY A 327 1.69 -10.72 19.60
C GLY A 327 0.34 -11.45 19.70
N THR A 328 -0.07 -11.89 20.90
CA THR A 328 -1.37 -12.54 21.11
C THR A 328 -2.52 -11.57 20.80
N PRO A 329 -3.46 -11.93 19.89
CA PRO A 329 -4.57 -11.06 19.55
C PRO A 329 -5.55 -10.87 20.68
N LEU A 330 -6.01 -9.63 20.87
CA LEU A 330 -6.97 -9.27 21.90
C LEU A 330 -8.25 -10.11 21.86
N PRO A 331 -8.88 -10.36 20.68
CA PRO A 331 -10.08 -11.20 20.61
C PRO A 331 -9.91 -12.60 21.20
N HIS A 332 -8.70 -13.16 21.19
CA HIS A 332 -8.44 -14.51 21.71
C HIS A 332 -8.07 -14.52 23.20
N SER A 333 -7.61 -13.39 23.73
CA SER A 333 -7.18 -13.28 25.12
C SER A 333 -7.44 -11.85 25.63
N PRO A 334 -8.70 -11.48 25.90
CA PRO A 334 -9.07 -10.09 26.21
C PRO A 334 -8.54 -9.58 27.57
N ASP A 335 -8.31 -10.50 28.51
CA ASP A 335 -8.03 -10.16 29.91
C ASP A 335 -6.55 -10.22 30.30
N ARG A 336 -5.74 -11.01 29.59
CA ARG A 336 -4.33 -11.21 29.93
C ARG A 336 -3.48 -11.54 28.72
N ASP A 337 -2.19 -11.20 28.80
CA ASP A 337 -1.22 -11.66 27.80
C ASP A 337 -0.98 -13.17 27.97
N THR A 338 -0.94 -13.89 26.86
CA THR A 338 -0.62 -15.33 26.81
C THR A 338 0.54 -15.52 25.82
N PRO A 339 1.80 -15.43 26.28
CA PRO A 339 2.95 -15.55 25.40
C PRO A 339 3.01 -16.93 24.74
N LEU A 340 3.35 -16.93 23.45
CA LEU A 340 3.51 -18.16 22.69
C LEU A 340 4.84 -18.86 23.03
N PRO A 341 4.88 -20.20 22.94
CA PRO A 341 6.13 -20.95 23.07
C PRO A 341 7.21 -20.42 22.10
N PRO A 342 8.49 -20.62 22.42
CA PRO A 342 9.57 -20.42 21.46
C PRO A 342 9.25 -21.16 20.15
N CYS A 343 9.45 -20.49 19.01
CA CYS A 343 9.19 -21.00 17.65
C CYS A 343 7.72 -21.02 17.17
N ALA A 344 6.74 -20.74 18.04
CA ALA A 344 5.35 -20.56 17.60
C ALA A 344 5.13 -19.16 17.00
N SER A 345 4.46 -19.12 15.85
CA SER A 345 4.07 -17.87 15.20
C SER A 345 2.75 -17.36 15.80
N PRO A 346 2.61 -16.04 16.04
CA PRO A 346 1.33 -15.47 16.46
C PRO A 346 0.23 -15.77 15.45
N THR A 347 -0.93 -16.18 15.96
CA THR A 347 -2.09 -16.40 15.10
C THR A 347 -2.55 -15.08 14.49
N ASN A 348 -2.87 -15.14 13.20
CA ASN A 348 -3.49 -14.06 12.44
C ASN A 348 -4.98 -14.32 12.19
N ASP A 349 -5.53 -15.41 12.75
CA ASP A 349 -6.93 -15.78 12.67
C ASP A 349 -7.76 -14.84 13.56
N VAL A 350 -8.17 -13.71 13.00
CA VAL A 350 -8.92 -12.66 13.68
C VAL A 350 -9.90 -12.11 12.65
N SER A 351 -11.18 -11.97 12.98
CA SER A 351 -12.19 -11.43 12.04
C SER A 351 -12.75 -10.08 12.49
N PHE A 352 -12.88 -9.87 13.80
CA PHE A 352 -13.66 -8.76 14.42
C PHE A 352 -15.16 -8.79 14.11
N GLY A 353 -15.66 -9.79 13.38
CA GLY A 353 -17.06 -9.87 12.96
C GLY A 353 -18.05 -10.12 14.11
N ASP A 354 -17.55 -10.62 15.24
CA ASP A 354 -18.27 -10.81 16.50
C ASP A 354 -18.16 -9.62 17.47
N ASP A 355 -17.45 -8.55 17.08
CA ASP A 355 -17.14 -7.39 17.93
C ASP A 355 -17.36 -6.08 17.18
N LEU A 356 -18.50 -5.92 16.48
CA LEU A 356 -18.77 -4.77 15.58
C LEU A 356 -18.73 -3.39 16.25
N ASP A 357 -19.02 -3.34 17.55
CA ASP A 357 -18.99 -2.12 18.38
C ASP A 357 -17.63 -1.90 19.07
N GLY A 358 -16.68 -2.81 18.89
CA GLY A 358 -15.34 -2.73 19.47
C GLY A 358 -15.30 -2.78 20.98
N ARG A 359 -16.13 -3.62 21.60
CA ARG A 359 -16.16 -3.82 23.06
C ARG A 359 -14.97 -4.64 23.54
N VAL A 360 -14.50 -5.60 22.73
CA VAL A 360 -13.32 -6.42 23.04
C VAL A 360 -12.06 -5.74 22.52
N THR A 361 -12.06 -5.40 21.23
CA THR A 361 -10.97 -4.67 20.56
C THR A 361 -11.50 -3.30 20.16
N PRO A 362 -11.16 -2.23 20.90
CA PRO A 362 -11.67 -0.88 20.64
C PRO A 362 -11.56 -0.47 19.17
N LEU A 363 -12.56 0.25 18.67
CA LEU A 363 -12.63 0.68 17.27
C LEU A 363 -11.42 1.57 16.88
N PHE A 364 -10.83 2.29 17.83
CA PHE A 364 -9.61 3.07 17.61
C PHE A 364 -8.32 2.23 17.59
N SER A 365 -8.36 0.93 17.91
CA SER A 365 -7.15 0.08 17.99
C SER A 365 -6.38 0.11 16.67
N HIS A 366 -5.06 0.28 16.74
CA HIS A 366 -4.19 0.44 15.56
C HIS A 366 -4.40 -0.65 14.49
N LEU A 367 -4.38 -1.93 14.90
CA LEU A 367 -4.57 -3.04 13.97
C LEU A 367 -5.98 -3.09 13.38
N ARG A 368 -6.97 -2.56 14.08
CA ARG A 368 -8.37 -2.53 13.62
C ARG A 368 -8.62 -1.35 12.70
N LYS A 369 -8.06 -0.17 13.00
CA LYS A 369 -8.08 0.99 12.08
C LYS A 369 -7.40 0.66 10.77
N THR A 370 -6.23 0.02 10.81
CA THR A 370 -5.43 -0.26 9.60
C THR A 370 -5.87 -1.51 8.84
N ASN A 371 -6.63 -2.41 9.45
CA ASN A 371 -7.30 -3.53 8.79
C ASN A 371 -8.56 -3.94 9.59
N PRO A 372 -9.73 -3.34 9.27
CA PRO A 372 -10.98 -3.59 9.98
C PRO A 372 -11.56 -5.01 9.84
N ARG A 373 -11.11 -5.76 8.82
CA ARG A 373 -11.57 -7.13 8.51
C ARG A 373 -13.10 -7.24 8.40
N ASP A 374 -13.70 -8.30 8.95
CA ASP A 374 -15.16 -8.51 8.96
C ASP A 374 -15.87 -7.63 10.01
N GLY A 375 -15.13 -6.85 10.78
CA GLY A 375 -15.67 -6.02 11.87
C GLY A 375 -15.97 -4.58 11.50
N LEU A 376 -16.10 -4.26 10.20
CA LEU A 376 -16.37 -2.90 9.74
C LEU A 376 -17.83 -2.68 9.38
N LYS A 377 -18.55 -1.97 10.23
CA LYS A 377 -19.69 -1.14 9.80
C LYS A 377 -19.17 0.27 9.53
N ALA A 378 -19.33 0.77 8.31
CA ALA A 378 -18.83 2.09 7.92
C ALA A 378 -19.59 3.19 8.69
N THR A 379 -20.91 3.02 8.83
CA THR A 379 -21.79 3.82 9.68
C THR A 379 -22.47 2.97 10.74
N GLU A 380 -23.04 3.59 11.77
CA GLU A 380 -23.77 2.87 12.82
C GLU A 380 -25.06 2.21 12.29
N ASP A 381 -25.71 2.85 11.33
CA ASP A 381 -26.97 2.42 10.72
C ASP A 381 -26.80 1.26 9.72
N ASP A 382 -25.55 0.93 9.33
CA ASP A 382 -25.28 -0.20 8.45
C ASP A 382 -25.81 -1.50 9.08
N LYS A 383 -26.67 -2.19 8.34
CA LYS A 383 -27.28 -3.46 8.77
C LYS A 383 -26.25 -4.57 8.92
N GLU A 384 -25.27 -4.60 8.01
CA GLU A 384 -24.26 -5.64 7.90
C GLU A 384 -22.86 -5.01 7.81
N ALA A 385 -21.84 -5.77 8.22
CA ALA A 385 -20.47 -5.36 8.04
C ALA A 385 -20.07 -5.42 6.55
N LEU A 386 -19.16 -4.53 6.14
CA LEU A 386 -18.61 -4.51 4.80
C LEU A 386 -17.82 -5.79 4.55
N ALA A 387 -18.10 -6.45 3.41
CA ALA A 387 -17.37 -7.63 3.00
C ALA A 387 -15.87 -7.32 2.83
N GLN A 388 -15.01 -8.25 3.27
CA GLN A 388 -13.58 -8.13 3.05
C GLN A 388 -13.21 -8.18 1.57
N GLU A 389 -13.83 -9.11 0.84
CA GLU A 389 -13.68 -9.20 -0.60
C GLU A 389 -14.16 -7.90 -1.25
N GLY A 390 -13.29 -7.34 -2.09
CA GLY A 390 -13.60 -6.10 -2.78
C GLY A 390 -12.89 -4.90 -2.14
N ILE A 391 -13.66 -4.02 -1.49
CA ILE A 391 -13.17 -2.71 -1.03
C ILE A 391 -12.01 -2.87 -0.06
N LEU A 392 -12.15 -3.73 0.95
CA LEU A 392 -11.14 -3.86 2.01
C LEU A 392 -9.89 -4.58 1.52
N ASP A 393 -10.04 -5.62 0.68
CA ASP A 393 -8.93 -6.26 -0.01
C ASP A 393 -8.17 -5.24 -0.90
N GLY A 394 -8.89 -4.31 -1.52
CA GLY A 394 -8.34 -3.19 -2.29
C GLY A 394 -7.61 -2.10 -1.48
N ARG A 395 -7.64 -2.16 -0.13
CA ARG A 395 -6.88 -1.24 0.74
C ARG A 395 -5.57 -1.85 1.24
N ARG A 396 -5.33 -3.13 1.01
CA ARG A 396 -4.21 -3.86 1.64
C ARG A 396 -2.86 -3.35 1.15
N VAL A 397 -1.88 -3.21 2.05
CA VAL A 397 -0.49 -2.90 1.71
C VAL A 397 0.43 -4.03 2.19
N MET A 398 1.56 -4.25 1.51
CA MET A 398 2.62 -5.12 2.02
C MET A 398 3.62 -4.30 2.82
N ARG A 399 3.89 -4.66 4.08
CA ARG A 399 4.84 -3.92 4.93
C ARG A 399 6.19 -4.64 5.02
N ARG A 400 7.29 -3.89 4.95
CA ARG A 400 8.68 -4.34 5.20
C ARG A 400 9.39 -3.43 6.22
N GLY A 401 8.65 -2.98 7.21
CA GLY A 401 9.18 -2.11 8.26
C GLY A 401 10.27 -2.78 9.09
N ILE A 402 11.20 -1.99 9.63
CA ILE A 402 12.29 -2.46 10.48
C ILE A 402 12.68 -1.38 11.51
N PRO A 403 12.97 -1.74 12.78
CA PRO A 403 13.37 -0.75 13.78
C PRO A 403 14.71 -0.06 13.47
N PHE A 404 14.89 1.16 13.97
CA PHE A 404 16.18 1.86 14.00
C PHE A 404 16.48 2.40 15.39
N GLY A 405 17.76 2.62 15.68
CA GLY A 405 18.22 3.16 16.97
C GLY A 405 18.30 2.12 18.09
N PRO A 406 18.89 2.50 19.23
CA PRO A 406 18.99 1.63 20.41
C PRO A 406 17.65 1.46 21.12
N THR A 407 17.51 0.38 21.89
CA THR A 407 16.36 0.23 22.80
C THR A 407 16.34 1.35 23.85
N ALA A 408 15.19 1.58 24.48
CA ALA A 408 15.06 2.61 25.51
C ALA A 408 16.04 2.38 26.67
N GLU A 409 16.24 1.13 27.07
CA GLU A 409 17.14 0.73 28.17
C GLU A 409 18.61 0.97 27.83
N ALA A 410 19.01 0.79 26.56
CA ALA A 410 20.38 0.96 26.12
C ALA A 410 20.74 2.40 25.74
N GLY A 411 19.76 3.18 25.24
CA GLY A 411 19.99 4.51 24.68
C GLY A 411 19.57 5.68 25.56
N GLY A 412 18.79 5.46 26.63
CA GLY A 412 18.19 6.52 27.44
C GLY A 412 17.09 7.31 26.69
N ARG A 413 16.36 8.19 27.36
CA ARG A 413 15.16 8.86 26.81
C ARG A 413 15.40 9.54 25.45
N ASP A 414 16.47 10.31 25.32
CA ASP A 414 16.69 11.23 24.20
C ASP A 414 17.31 10.60 22.93
N ALA A 415 17.70 9.31 22.97
CA ALA A 415 18.30 8.69 21.79
C ALA A 415 17.29 8.49 20.66
N ALA A 416 17.68 8.85 19.44
CA ALA A 416 16.87 8.68 18.24
C ALA A 416 16.59 7.19 17.98
N ARG A 417 15.31 6.83 18.06
CA ARG A 417 14.81 5.47 17.85
C ARG A 417 13.45 5.50 17.17
N GLY A 418 13.09 4.40 16.56
CA GLY A 418 11.75 4.22 16.04
C GLY A 418 11.66 3.16 14.97
N LEU A 419 10.72 3.32 14.05
CA LEU A 419 10.46 2.40 12.96
C LEU A 419 10.77 3.06 11.62
N LEU A 420 11.56 2.38 10.80
CA LEU A 420 11.61 2.66 9.37
C LEU A 420 10.45 1.89 8.73
N PHE A 421 9.35 2.57 8.49
CA PHE A 421 8.19 2.01 7.81
C PHE A 421 8.44 1.98 6.30
N ILE A 422 8.21 0.80 5.70
CA ILE A 422 8.28 0.59 4.25
C ILE A 422 7.01 -0.16 3.85
N SER A 423 6.31 0.31 2.83
CA SER A 423 5.19 -0.42 2.24
C SER A 423 5.21 -0.45 0.71
N TYR A 424 4.58 -1.49 0.15
CA TYR A 424 4.40 -1.68 -1.29
C TYR A 424 2.92 -1.83 -1.64
N GLN A 425 2.52 -1.15 -2.72
CA GLN A 425 1.15 -1.10 -3.23
C GLN A 425 1.13 -0.64 -4.70
N SER A 426 0.12 -1.04 -5.47
CA SER A 426 -0.01 -0.58 -6.87
C SER A 426 -0.74 0.76 -7.01
N ASP A 427 -1.35 1.28 -5.93
CA ASP A 427 -1.99 2.59 -5.90
C ASP A 427 -1.75 3.30 -4.55
N LEU A 428 -1.10 4.46 -4.58
CA LEU A 428 -0.80 5.25 -3.37
C LEU A 428 -2.06 5.82 -2.72
N ILE A 429 -3.02 6.29 -3.53
CA ILE A 429 -4.23 6.94 -3.07
C ILE A 429 -5.18 5.92 -2.48
N ALA A 430 -5.44 4.84 -3.22
CA ALA A 430 -6.42 3.84 -2.82
C ALA A 430 -5.97 3.02 -1.60
N GLN A 431 -4.67 2.94 -1.32
CA GLN A 431 -4.13 2.07 -0.27
C GLN A 431 -3.47 2.87 0.85
N PHE A 432 -2.21 3.30 0.69
CA PHE A 432 -1.47 3.95 1.77
C PHE A 432 -2.13 5.25 2.26
N GLU A 433 -2.45 6.17 1.35
CA GLU A 433 -3.08 7.44 1.73
C GLU A 433 -4.48 7.24 2.28
N PHE A 434 -5.25 6.31 1.71
CA PHE A 434 -6.58 5.99 2.22
C PHE A 434 -6.51 5.50 3.68
N ILE A 435 -5.63 4.54 3.97
CA ILE A 435 -5.46 4.05 5.36
C ILE A 435 -5.05 5.21 6.27
N GLN A 436 -4.03 5.99 5.90
CA GLN A 436 -3.53 7.07 6.76
C GLN A 436 -4.57 8.17 6.98
N ARG A 437 -5.19 8.66 5.89
CA ARG A 437 -6.14 9.78 5.94
C ARG A 437 -7.49 9.37 6.51
N THR A 438 -8.08 8.33 5.93
CA THR A 438 -9.50 7.99 6.14
C THR A 438 -9.67 7.08 7.34
N TRP A 439 -8.69 6.25 7.69
CA TRP A 439 -8.82 5.34 8.83
C TRP A 439 -8.06 5.81 10.06
N VAL A 440 -6.81 6.23 9.89
CA VAL A 440 -5.90 6.58 10.99
C VAL A 440 -6.16 8.00 11.53
N GLU A 441 -6.18 9.01 10.66
CA GLU A 441 -6.34 10.42 11.06
C GLU A 441 -7.80 10.87 11.26
N ALA A 442 -8.76 10.15 10.68
CA ALA A 442 -10.18 10.41 10.86
C ALA A 442 -10.63 9.97 12.27
N GLY A 443 -11.00 10.94 13.11
CA GLY A 443 -11.43 10.69 14.49
C GLY A 443 -12.86 10.15 14.61
N ASP A 444 -13.63 10.25 13.53
CA ASP A 444 -14.99 9.77 13.37
C ASP A 444 -15.06 8.43 12.63
N PHE A 445 -13.95 7.86 12.16
CA PHE A 445 -13.96 6.56 11.49
C PHE A 445 -13.84 5.37 12.47
N PRO A 446 -14.63 4.29 12.31
CA PRO A 446 -15.89 4.27 11.57
C PRO A 446 -16.95 5.14 12.26
N GLU A 447 -17.94 5.62 11.50
CA GLU A 447 -18.93 6.58 11.98
C GLU A 447 -19.84 5.95 13.04
N ARG A 448 -19.96 6.62 14.17
CA ARG A 448 -20.73 6.22 15.36
C ARG A 448 -21.31 7.48 16.04
N GLU A 449 -22.35 7.32 16.84
CA GLU A 449 -22.95 8.39 17.66
C GLU A 449 -21.89 9.09 18.53
N SER A 450 -20.96 8.32 19.11
CA SER A 450 -19.82 8.84 19.86
C SER A 450 -18.54 8.76 19.02
N PRO A 451 -17.73 9.83 18.92
CA PRO A 451 -16.49 9.79 18.15
C PRO A 451 -15.57 8.65 18.61
N VAL A 452 -15.22 7.76 17.67
CA VAL A 452 -14.34 6.61 17.93
C VAL A 452 -12.97 7.08 18.44
N GLY A 453 -12.44 8.12 17.83
CA GLY A 453 -11.10 8.64 18.02
C GLY A 453 -10.14 8.25 16.89
N ARG A 454 -9.03 8.97 16.84
CA ARG A 454 -7.91 8.67 15.95
C ARG A 454 -7.18 7.40 16.41
N ASP A 455 -6.40 6.82 15.52
CA ASP A 455 -5.45 5.77 15.88
C ASP A 455 -4.47 6.27 16.96
N PRO A 456 -4.36 5.59 18.12
CA PRO A 456 -3.56 6.06 19.26
C PRO A 456 -2.05 5.74 19.12
N VAL A 457 -1.63 5.11 18.03
CA VAL A 457 -0.23 4.74 17.78
C VAL A 457 0.37 5.68 16.74
N ILE A 458 -0.27 5.81 15.57
CA ILE A 458 0.28 6.59 14.45
C ILE A 458 -0.59 7.78 14.02
N GLY A 459 -1.76 7.96 14.63
CA GLY A 459 -2.60 9.13 14.40
C GLY A 459 -2.09 10.38 15.12
N GLY A 460 -2.58 11.55 14.71
CA GLY A 460 -2.37 12.79 15.45
C GLY A 460 -3.07 12.80 16.82
N GLU A 461 -2.75 13.82 17.62
CA GLU A 461 -3.39 14.05 18.92
C GLU A 461 -4.91 14.18 18.79
N GLY A 462 -5.64 13.72 19.80
CA GLY A 462 -7.09 13.82 19.78
C GLY A 462 -7.74 13.05 20.91
N THR A 463 -9.06 13.04 20.88
CA THR A 463 -9.89 12.38 21.89
C THR A 463 -10.57 11.16 21.28
N GLY A 464 -10.68 10.07 22.03
CA GLY A 464 -11.36 8.84 21.61
C GLY A 464 -12.29 8.28 22.67
N SER A 465 -13.21 7.42 22.23
CA SER A 465 -14.24 6.82 23.09
C SER A 465 -13.86 5.40 23.45
N PHE A 466 -13.56 5.16 24.72
CA PHE A 466 -13.31 3.84 25.28
C PHE A 466 -14.64 3.16 25.67
N PRO A 467 -14.92 1.93 25.24
CA PRO A 467 -16.17 1.24 25.59
C PRO A 467 -16.26 0.91 27.09
N VAL A 468 -17.40 1.21 27.73
CA VAL A 468 -17.66 0.93 29.16
C VAL A 468 -19.05 0.34 29.36
N GLY A 469 -19.14 -0.75 30.14
CA GLY A 469 -20.40 -1.45 30.37
C GLY A 469 -20.99 -2.02 29.08
N GLU A 470 -22.30 -2.19 29.03
CA GLU A 470 -22.99 -2.78 27.86
C GLU A 470 -23.05 -1.81 26.66
N SER A 471 -23.36 -0.53 26.90
CA SER A 471 -23.54 0.46 25.82
C SER A 471 -22.78 1.76 26.01
N GLY A 472 -22.18 2.01 27.18
CA GLY A 472 -21.55 3.29 27.51
C GLY A 472 -20.17 3.51 26.90
N HIS A 473 -19.69 4.75 26.95
CA HIS A 473 -18.34 5.13 26.56
C HIS A 473 -17.72 6.08 27.59
N HIS A 474 -16.41 5.97 27.78
CA HIS A 474 -15.61 6.91 28.55
C HIS A 474 -14.58 7.58 27.65
N ARG A 475 -14.44 8.88 27.79
CA ARG A 475 -13.59 9.69 26.94
C ARG A 475 -12.13 9.63 27.41
N LEU A 476 -11.21 9.33 26.50
CA LEU A 476 -9.76 9.34 26.74
C LEU A 476 -9.07 10.32 25.77
N ASP A 477 -8.09 11.04 26.28
CA ASP A 477 -7.27 11.94 25.47
C ASP A 477 -5.94 11.25 25.08
N PHE A 478 -5.64 11.21 23.79
CA PHE A 478 -4.47 10.57 23.20
C PHE A 478 -3.48 11.61 22.69
N LYS A 479 -2.20 11.38 23.01
CA LYS A 479 -1.08 12.22 22.54
C LYS A 479 -0.37 11.54 21.37
N LYS A 480 0.43 12.30 20.63
CA LYS A 480 1.20 11.79 19.49
C LYS A 480 2.57 11.32 19.96
N PHE A 481 2.84 10.02 19.85
CA PHE A 481 4.14 9.43 20.24
C PHE A 481 4.96 8.94 19.04
N VAL A 482 4.41 9.08 17.84
CA VAL A 482 5.10 8.78 16.59
C VAL A 482 5.28 10.07 15.80
N ARG A 483 6.53 10.47 15.61
CA ARG A 483 6.92 11.65 14.83
C ARG A 483 7.52 11.24 13.49
N THR A 484 7.02 11.84 12.42
CA THR A 484 7.59 11.66 11.08
C THR A 484 8.82 12.53 10.93
N GLU A 485 9.98 11.93 10.66
CA GLU A 485 11.24 12.65 10.47
C GLU A 485 11.74 12.55 9.02
N GLY A 486 10.91 12.08 8.09
CA GLY A 486 11.24 11.99 6.68
C GLY A 486 10.34 10.97 5.98
N ALA A 487 9.89 11.30 4.78
CA ALA A 487 9.03 10.44 3.99
C ALA A 487 9.29 10.58 2.48
N LEU A 488 9.12 9.49 1.75
CA LEU A 488 9.26 9.43 0.29
C LEU A 488 8.18 8.55 -0.33
N TYR A 489 7.66 9.01 -1.47
CA TYR A 489 7.00 8.15 -2.45
C TYR A 489 7.97 7.84 -3.58
N THR A 490 8.03 6.58 -3.94
CA THR A 490 8.94 6.07 -4.97
C THR A 490 8.24 5.02 -5.82
N PHE A 491 8.75 4.79 -7.02
CA PHE A 491 8.42 3.67 -7.87
C PHE A 491 9.56 2.65 -7.83
N VAL A 492 9.23 1.38 -7.59
CA VAL A 492 10.16 0.25 -7.67
C VAL A 492 9.99 -0.39 -9.04
N PRO A 493 10.92 -0.19 -9.99
CA PRO A 493 10.76 -0.68 -11.36
C PRO A 493 11.02 -2.19 -11.44
N SER A 494 10.45 -2.85 -12.45
CA SER A 494 10.84 -4.20 -12.85
C SER A 494 12.27 -4.24 -13.40
N LEU A 495 12.87 -5.42 -13.51
CA LEU A 495 14.23 -5.58 -14.04
C LEU A 495 14.33 -5.10 -15.51
N SER A 496 13.30 -5.34 -16.33
CA SER A 496 13.18 -4.75 -17.67
C SER A 496 13.09 -3.22 -17.65
N ALA A 497 12.28 -2.65 -16.75
CA ALA A 497 12.19 -1.20 -16.60
C ALA A 497 13.51 -0.56 -16.17
N LEU A 498 14.25 -1.18 -15.25
CA LEU A 498 15.60 -0.73 -14.85
C LEU A 498 16.56 -0.74 -16.04
N LYS A 499 16.49 -1.76 -16.90
CA LYS A 499 17.27 -1.81 -18.14
C LYS A 499 16.91 -0.65 -19.07
N TRP A 500 15.62 -0.41 -19.33
CA TRP A 500 15.17 0.66 -20.22
C TRP A 500 15.52 2.06 -19.70
N LEU A 501 15.41 2.29 -18.39
CA LEU A 501 15.86 3.52 -17.73
C LEU A 501 17.37 3.72 -17.90
N ALA A 502 18.18 2.67 -17.70
CA ALA A 502 19.63 2.73 -17.88
C ALA A 502 20.04 2.95 -19.34
N GLU A 503 19.31 2.38 -20.30
CA GLU A 503 19.55 2.59 -21.73
C GLU A 503 19.02 3.95 -22.21
N GLY A 504 18.13 4.58 -21.45
CA GLY A 504 17.54 5.86 -21.79
C GLY A 504 16.55 5.81 -22.94
N VAL A 505 15.87 4.67 -23.10
CA VAL A 505 14.93 4.42 -24.22
C VAL A 505 13.48 4.72 -23.86
N ILE A 506 13.19 5.01 -22.59
CA ILE A 506 11.86 5.46 -22.17
C ILE A 506 11.69 6.92 -22.62
N PRO A 507 10.67 7.24 -23.43
CA PRO A 507 10.44 8.59 -23.89
C PRO A 507 9.94 9.48 -22.75
N VAL A 508 10.19 10.79 -22.87
CA VAL A 508 9.53 11.80 -22.02
C VAL A 508 8.03 11.61 -22.10
N GLY A 509 7.36 11.62 -20.95
CA GLY A 509 5.93 11.38 -20.82
C GLY A 509 5.54 9.91 -20.61
N GLY A 510 6.50 8.99 -20.71
CA GLY A 510 6.30 7.55 -20.45
C GLY A 510 5.84 6.74 -21.67
N GLY A 511 5.45 7.38 -22.77
CA GLY A 511 5.02 6.72 -23.99
C GLY A 511 3.92 7.49 -24.72
N PRO A 512 3.48 7.03 -25.89
CA PRO A 512 2.27 7.54 -26.49
C PRO A 512 1.08 7.25 -25.57
N LEU A 513 0.11 8.18 -25.55
CA LEU A 513 -1.17 7.95 -24.91
C LEU A 513 -1.95 6.89 -25.69
N GLU A 514 -2.81 6.15 -25.00
CA GLU A 514 -3.60 5.06 -25.59
C GLU A 514 -5.08 5.22 -25.23
N ASP A 515 -5.95 4.83 -26.16
CA ASP A 515 -7.39 4.74 -25.91
C ASP A 515 -7.63 3.69 -24.79
N GLN A 516 -8.34 4.08 -23.74
CA GLN A 516 -8.68 3.17 -22.64
C GLN A 516 -10.01 2.51 -22.89
N ARG A 517 -10.01 1.19 -23.07
CA ARG A 517 -11.18 0.40 -23.44
C ARG A 517 -11.59 -0.52 -22.31
N TYR A 518 -12.88 -0.51 -22.00
CA TYR A 518 -13.46 -1.33 -20.93
C TYR A 518 -14.71 -2.05 -21.43
N THR A 519 -14.79 -3.34 -21.10
CA THR A 519 -16.00 -4.16 -21.27
C THR A 519 -16.78 -4.18 -19.98
N ALA A 520 -18.08 -4.42 -20.07
CA ALA A 520 -18.92 -4.63 -18.89
C ALA A 520 -18.66 -6.01 -18.22
N PRO A 521 -18.90 -6.16 -16.91
CA PRO A 521 -19.24 -5.09 -15.97
C PRO A 521 -18.01 -4.26 -15.59
N LEU A 522 -18.19 -2.94 -15.50
CA LEU A 522 -17.19 -2.02 -14.95
C LEU A 522 -17.88 -1.09 -13.97
N THR A 523 -17.32 -0.95 -12.77
CA THR A 523 -17.84 -0.04 -11.76
C THR A 523 -16.80 1.06 -11.51
N LEU A 524 -17.23 2.32 -11.58
CA LEU A 524 -16.45 3.48 -11.14
C LEU A 524 -17.02 3.97 -9.81
N ARG A 525 -16.14 4.15 -8.83
CA ARG A 525 -16.48 4.79 -7.55
C ARG A 525 -16.20 6.29 -7.57
N ARG A 526 -16.77 6.99 -6.59
CA ARG A 526 -16.52 8.42 -6.41
C ARG A 526 -15.02 8.68 -6.29
N GLY A 527 -14.56 9.68 -7.03
CA GLY A 527 -13.16 10.04 -7.16
C GLY A 527 -12.35 9.20 -8.16
N GLU A 528 -12.84 8.02 -8.56
CA GLU A 528 -12.14 7.20 -9.57
C GLU A 528 -12.24 7.85 -10.96
N VAL A 529 -11.13 7.72 -11.70
CA VAL A 529 -10.96 8.34 -13.01
C VAL A 529 -10.45 7.31 -14.01
N ILE A 530 -11.09 7.28 -15.18
CA ILE A 530 -10.55 6.65 -16.38
C ILE A 530 -9.91 7.76 -17.20
N SER A 531 -8.64 7.61 -17.55
CA SER A 531 -7.95 8.59 -18.37
C SER A 531 -7.18 8.00 -19.54
N SER A 532 -7.35 8.61 -20.70
CA SER A 532 -6.54 8.44 -21.90
C SER A 532 -5.45 9.52 -22.04
N GLY A 533 -5.23 10.33 -21.01
CA GLY A 533 -4.44 11.56 -21.05
C GLY A 533 -5.10 12.76 -21.73
N LYS A 534 -6.11 12.55 -22.59
CA LYS A 534 -6.86 13.65 -23.26
C LYS A 534 -8.33 13.71 -22.83
N ALA A 535 -8.92 12.56 -22.51
CA ALA A 535 -10.23 12.46 -21.88
C ALA A 535 -10.05 11.92 -20.46
N ARG A 536 -10.69 12.56 -19.47
CA ARG A 536 -10.73 12.13 -18.07
C ARG A 536 -12.17 11.95 -17.63
N LEU A 537 -12.67 10.73 -17.74
CA LEU A 537 -14.00 10.35 -17.26
C LEU A 537 -13.93 10.11 -15.75
N ARG A 538 -14.60 10.95 -14.96
CA ARG A 538 -14.57 10.91 -13.50
C ARG A 538 -15.97 10.81 -12.92
N PHE A 539 -16.17 9.88 -12.00
CA PHE A 539 -17.36 9.87 -11.15
C PHE A 539 -17.09 10.75 -9.94
N GLN A 540 -17.78 11.89 -9.87
CA GLN A 540 -17.53 12.94 -8.89
C GLN A 540 -18.13 12.60 -7.53
N GLU A 541 -17.61 13.21 -6.47
CA GLU A 541 -18.19 13.12 -5.12
C GLU A 541 -19.65 13.62 -5.08
N SER A 542 -20.03 14.52 -5.99
CA SER A 542 -21.40 15.03 -6.12
C SER A 542 -22.40 13.99 -6.67
N GLY A 543 -21.93 12.86 -7.19
CA GLY A 543 -22.77 11.88 -7.88
C GLY A 543 -22.91 12.12 -9.39
N ASP A 544 -22.24 13.13 -9.96
CA ASP A 544 -22.22 13.33 -11.41
C ASP A 544 -21.08 12.58 -12.08
N LEU A 545 -21.32 12.14 -13.31
CA LEU A 545 -20.27 11.72 -14.23
C LEU A 545 -19.81 12.92 -15.04
N THR A 546 -18.50 13.13 -15.13
CA THR A 546 -17.91 14.28 -15.83
C THR A 546 -16.78 13.83 -16.75
N VAL A 547 -16.57 14.56 -17.84
CA VAL A 547 -15.37 14.43 -18.69
C VAL A 547 -14.58 15.73 -18.60
N HIS A 548 -13.31 15.63 -18.25
CA HIS A 548 -12.36 16.72 -18.26
C HIS A 548 -11.29 16.53 -19.33
N ASP A 549 -10.69 17.63 -19.81
CA ASP A 549 -9.50 17.60 -20.67
C ASP A 549 -8.19 17.42 -19.88
N GLU A 550 -7.05 17.43 -20.57
CA GLU A 550 -5.72 17.28 -19.94
C GLU A 550 -5.38 18.37 -18.91
N GLY A 551 -6.02 19.55 -19.04
CA GLY A 551 -5.88 20.69 -18.15
C GLY A 551 -6.89 20.71 -17.00
N GLU A 552 -7.64 19.63 -16.81
CA GLU A 552 -8.75 19.50 -15.85
C GLU A 552 -9.95 20.43 -16.12
N HIS A 553 -10.06 21.03 -17.31
CA HIS A 553 -11.27 21.80 -17.65
C HIS A 553 -12.40 20.83 -17.97
N GLU A 554 -13.56 21.03 -17.33
CA GLU A 554 -14.77 20.25 -17.61
C GLU A 554 -15.25 20.49 -19.05
N ARG A 555 -15.48 19.41 -19.78
CA ARG A 555 -15.96 19.39 -21.16
C ARG A 555 -17.37 18.83 -21.28
N TRP A 556 -17.77 17.92 -20.39
CA TRP A 556 -19.10 17.31 -20.37
C TRP A 556 -19.50 16.87 -18.95
N ARG A 557 -20.80 16.82 -18.69
CA ARG A 557 -21.42 16.38 -17.43
C ARG A 557 -22.75 15.66 -17.68
N SER A 558 -23.07 14.63 -16.89
CA SER A 558 -24.33 13.88 -16.95
C SER A 558 -25.56 14.68 -16.52
N THR A 559 -25.37 15.74 -15.72
CA THR A 559 -26.38 16.65 -15.16
C THR A 559 -27.48 15.90 -14.40
N THR A 560 -27.09 15.14 -13.38
CA THR A 560 -28.04 14.38 -12.55
C THR A 560 -28.54 15.19 -11.37
N ASP A 561 -29.79 14.97 -10.97
CA ASP A 561 -30.27 15.41 -9.65
C ASP A 561 -29.52 14.60 -8.59
N SER A 562 -28.86 15.29 -7.66
CA SER A 562 -27.91 14.74 -6.69
C SER A 562 -28.46 13.50 -5.96
N GLY A 563 -27.80 12.34 -6.12
CA GLY A 563 -28.22 11.10 -5.45
C GLY A 563 -27.49 9.82 -5.90
N ALA A 564 -26.75 9.85 -7.01
CA ALA A 564 -26.02 8.67 -7.45
C ALA A 564 -24.85 8.34 -6.51
N VAL A 565 -24.78 7.08 -6.10
CA VAL A 565 -23.69 6.54 -5.27
C VAL A 565 -22.75 5.63 -6.05
N LEU A 566 -23.16 5.22 -7.25
CA LEU A 566 -22.43 4.29 -8.10
C LEU A 566 -22.52 4.67 -9.57
N ALA A 567 -21.41 4.59 -10.30
CA ALA A 567 -21.39 4.60 -11.75
C ALA A 567 -21.03 3.21 -12.26
N GLN A 568 -21.81 2.66 -13.20
CA GLN A 568 -21.60 1.30 -13.71
C GLN A 568 -21.83 1.19 -15.21
N PHE A 569 -20.86 0.63 -15.93
CA PHE A 569 -21.05 0.12 -17.28
C PHE A 569 -21.56 -1.33 -17.20
N ARG A 570 -22.81 -1.54 -17.60
CA ARG A 570 -23.58 -2.75 -17.33
C ARG A 570 -23.50 -3.74 -18.50
N PRO A 571 -23.68 -5.05 -18.27
CA PRO A 571 -23.66 -6.07 -19.34
C PRO A 571 -24.68 -5.84 -20.47
N SER A 572 -25.72 -5.03 -20.22
CA SER A 572 -26.69 -4.58 -21.23
C SER A 572 -26.12 -3.59 -22.25
N GLY A 573 -24.91 -3.05 -22.03
CA GLY A 573 -24.24 -2.08 -22.90
C GLY A 573 -24.47 -0.61 -22.52
N GLU A 574 -25.14 -0.34 -21.40
CA GLU A 574 -25.40 1.01 -20.90
C GLU A 574 -24.42 1.43 -19.79
N LEU A 575 -24.00 2.69 -19.81
CA LEU A 575 -23.33 3.34 -18.69
C LEU A 575 -24.37 4.07 -17.86
N ALA A 576 -24.53 3.68 -16.61
CA ALA A 576 -25.59 4.15 -15.72
C ALA A 576 -25.04 4.73 -14.41
N LEU A 577 -25.74 5.74 -13.90
CA LEU A 577 -25.59 6.29 -12.55
C LEU A 577 -26.74 5.77 -11.69
N LEU A 578 -26.42 5.11 -10.58
CA LEU A 578 -27.37 4.36 -9.76
C LEU A 578 -27.53 4.98 -8.37
N SER A 579 -28.77 4.95 -7.84
CA SER A 579 -29.07 5.25 -6.43
C SER A 579 -28.57 4.14 -5.49
N GLU A 580 -28.72 4.33 -4.17
CA GLU A 580 -28.42 3.30 -3.18
C GLU A 580 -29.29 2.05 -3.34
N GLU A 581 -30.54 2.22 -3.79
CA GLU A 581 -31.48 1.13 -4.10
C GLU A 581 -31.16 0.43 -5.43
N GLY A 582 -30.15 0.92 -6.17
CA GLY A 582 -29.76 0.39 -7.48
C GLY A 582 -30.64 0.86 -8.63
N GLU A 583 -31.49 1.87 -8.43
CA GLU A 583 -32.30 2.46 -9.48
C GLU A 583 -31.44 3.38 -10.36
N ALA A 584 -31.62 3.30 -11.69
CA ALA A 584 -30.88 4.16 -12.61
C ALA A 584 -31.46 5.59 -12.59
N ILE A 585 -30.68 6.52 -12.06
CA ILE A 585 -30.98 7.96 -12.06
C ILE A 585 -30.69 8.55 -13.44
N TRP A 586 -29.65 8.03 -14.10
CA TRP A 586 -29.27 8.40 -15.45
C TRP A 586 -28.63 7.19 -16.14
N ALA A 587 -28.84 7.04 -17.44
CA ALA A 587 -28.17 6.03 -18.24
C ALA A 587 -27.99 6.50 -19.68
N THR A 588 -26.93 6.04 -20.33
CA THR A 588 -26.77 6.21 -21.77
C THR A 588 -27.87 5.42 -22.50
N PRO A 589 -28.38 5.91 -23.65
CA PRO A 589 -29.42 5.23 -24.43
C PRO A 589 -28.83 4.07 -25.27
N THR A 590 -28.06 3.20 -24.62
CA THR A 590 -27.28 2.11 -25.27
C THR A 590 -27.61 0.74 -24.68
N ALA A 591 -28.71 0.62 -23.94
CA ALA A 591 -29.22 -0.65 -23.45
C ALA A 591 -29.63 -1.57 -24.61
N GLY A 592 -29.38 -2.87 -24.47
CA GLY A 592 -29.70 -3.88 -25.49
C GLY A 592 -28.52 -4.26 -26.40
N HIS A 593 -27.32 -3.75 -26.10
CA HIS A 593 -26.09 -4.01 -26.85
C HIS A 593 -25.06 -4.76 -25.99
N PRO A 594 -25.30 -6.05 -25.68
CA PRO A 594 -24.35 -6.84 -24.91
C PRO A 594 -23.00 -6.94 -25.64
N GLY A 595 -21.91 -6.86 -24.88
CA GLY A 595 -20.56 -6.82 -25.45
C GLY A 595 -20.14 -5.44 -25.97
N ALA A 596 -20.94 -4.40 -25.75
CA ALA A 596 -20.50 -3.03 -26.00
C ALA A 596 -19.24 -2.68 -25.19
N VAL A 597 -18.47 -1.72 -25.71
CA VAL A 597 -17.19 -1.29 -25.16
C VAL A 597 -17.24 0.20 -24.87
N LEU A 598 -16.99 0.58 -23.62
CA LEU A 598 -16.76 1.96 -23.19
C LEU A 598 -15.30 2.33 -23.48
N THR A 599 -15.08 3.44 -24.17
CA THR A 599 -13.74 3.90 -24.55
C THR A 599 -13.52 5.36 -24.19
N ALA A 600 -12.52 5.65 -23.34
CA ALA A 600 -11.97 7.00 -23.23
C ALA A 600 -10.87 7.15 -24.29
N ARG A 601 -11.06 8.07 -25.23
CA ARG A 601 -10.21 8.21 -26.41
C ARG A 601 -9.11 9.24 -26.21
N THR A 602 -8.01 9.02 -26.91
CA THR A 602 -6.90 9.99 -27.07
C THR A 602 -7.30 11.21 -27.89
N THR A 603 -8.49 11.23 -28.50
CA THR A 603 -9.07 12.41 -29.14
C THR A 603 -9.70 13.38 -28.14
N GLY A 604 -9.79 13.02 -26.85
CA GLY A 604 -10.52 13.79 -25.85
C GLY A 604 -12.00 13.42 -25.70
N ASP A 605 -12.47 12.41 -26.45
CA ASP A 605 -13.86 11.96 -26.40
C ASP A 605 -14.08 10.70 -25.56
N VAL A 606 -15.27 10.51 -24.99
CA VAL A 606 -15.68 9.25 -24.36
C VAL A 606 -16.82 8.67 -25.17
N GLU A 607 -16.67 7.43 -25.65
CA GLU A 607 -17.64 6.78 -26.53
C GLU A 607 -18.02 5.37 -26.05
N ILE A 608 -19.22 4.93 -26.41
CA ILE A 608 -19.68 3.54 -26.28
C ILE A 608 -19.92 3.01 -27.69
N ARG A 609 -19.28 1.88 -28.02
CA ARG A 609 -19.46 1.18 -29.30
C ARG A 609 -20.04 -0.21 -29.10
N SER A 610 -20.82 -0.71 -30.06
CA SER A 610 -21.30 -2.10 -30.07
C SER A 610 -20.15 -3.10 -30.19
N ALA A 611 -20.43 -4.39 -29.99
CA ALA A 611 -19.44 -5.46 -30.20
C ALA A 611 -18.90 -5.49 -31.65
N GLU A 612 -19.71 -5.04 -32.61
CA GLU A 612 -19.36 -4.91 -34.04
C GLU A 612 -18.65 -3.58 -34.37
N GLY A 613 -18.52 -2.66 -33.39
CA GLY A 613 -17.82 -1.39 -33.53
C GLY A 613 -18.70 -0.19 -33.96
N GLU A 614 -20.01 -0.36 -34.05
CA GLU A 614 -20.96 0.73 -34.32
C GLU A 614 -20.95 1.74 -33.16
N LEU A 615 -20.92 3.05 -33.45
CA LEU A 615 -20.99 4.08 -32.42
C LEU A 615 -22.42 4.19 -31.88
N LEU A 616 -22.61 3.91 -30.60
CA LEU A 616 -23.92 3.95 -29.95
C LEU A 616 -24.16 5.26 -29.19
N TRP A 617 -23.11 5.82 -28.57
CA TRP A 617 -23.18 7.06 -27.79
C TRP A 617 -21.78 7.66 -27.62
N HIS A 618 -21.69 9.00 -27.47
CA HIS A 618 -20.46 9.68 -27.08
C HIS A 618 -20.73 11.05 -26.44
N THR A 619 -19.69 11.67 -25.87
CA THR A 619 -19.78 12.94 -25.13
C THR A 619 -19.61 14.20 -25.96
N ASP A 620 -19.29 14.11 -27.26
CA ASP A 620 -19.02 15.25 -28.16
C ASP A 620 -17.89 16.18 -27.67
N THR A 621 -16.83 15.59 -27.09
CA THR A 621 -15.75 16.32 -26.38
C THR A 621 -14.38 16.31 -27.07
N ALA A 622 -14.29 15.79 -28.29
CA ALA A 622 -13.04 15.70 -29.03
C ALA A 622 -12.38 17.09 -29.28
N HIS A 623 -11.06 17.19 -29.10
CA HIS A 623 -10.31 18.46 -29.23
C HIS A 623 -8.82 18.30 -29.59
#